data_AF-A0A957N6Z0-F1
#
_entry.id   AF-A0A957N6Z0-F1
#
_cell.length_a   1.000
_cell.length_b   1.000
_cell.length_c   1.000
_cell.angle_alpha   90.00
_cell.angle_beta   90.00
_cell.angle_gamma   90.00
#
_symmetry.space_group_name_H-M   'P 1'
#
loop_
_entity.id
_entity.type
_entity.pdbx_description
1 polymer ?
#
loop_
_entity_poly.entity_id
_entity_poly.type
_entity_poly.pdbx_seq_one_letter_code
_entity_poly.pdbx_strand_id
1 'polypeptide(L)'
;MAKKNRKKQAQDEPRELTRKQQHINARDRERNRRVVLAVSITLGLVGAVLLIGILSEFVFKPNSSIATVGGEKISTRAFQERVKYEQSQLENQYIQLNQLEQQFGGQGF
;
A
#
# COMPACT_ATOMS: atom_id res chain seq x y z
N MET A 1 28.38 34.63 -25.90
CA MET A 1 27.82 34.47 -24.55
C MET A 1 28.05 33.03 -24.08
N ALA A 2 28.82 32.80 -23.01
CA ALA A 2 28.82 31.54 -22.24
C ALA A 2 29.76 31.67 -21.02
N LYS A 3 29.25 32.18 -19.90
CA LYS A 3 29.87 31.97 -18.58
C LYS A 3 28.89 31.15 -17.75
N LYS A 4 29.09 29.84 -17.66
CA LYS A 4 28.35 28.99 -16.73
C LYS A 4 29.31 28.03 -16.04
N ASN A 5 29.31 28.09 -14.72
CA ASN A 5 29.69 27.03 -13.79
C ASN A 5 31.19 26.74 -13.58
N ARG A 6 31.86 27.64 -12.85
CA ARG A 6 33.05 27.32 -12.04
C ARG A 6 32.75 27.56 -10.56
N LYS A 7 31.81 26.78 -10.01
CA LYS A 7 31.62 26.60 -8.56
C LYS A 7 31.25 25.13 -8.31
N LYS A 8 32.16 24.24 -8.67
CA LYS A 8 32.22 22.90 -8.12
C LYS A 8 33.53 22.83 -7.36
N GLN A 9 33.48 22.28 -6.14
CA GLN A 9 34.62 21.91 -5.30
C GLN A 9 35.23 23.07 -4.47
N ALA A 10 34.43 23.62 -3.54
CA ALA A 10 35.02 23.93 -2.24
C ALA A 10 35.07 22.58 -1.51
N GLN A 11 36.29 22.05 -1.38
CA GLN A 11 36.59 20.82 -0.68
C GLN A 11 36.18 21.00 0.79
N ASP A 12 35.25 20.18 1.26
CA ASP A 12 35.03 19.95 2.69
C ASP A 12 36.23 19.17 3.23
N GLU A 13 37.33 19.87 3.46
CA GLU A 13 38.41 19.37 4.31
C GLU A 13 37.80 19.06 5.70
N PRO A 14 38.01 17.86 6.26
CA PRO A 14 37.47 17.50 7.55
C PRO A 14 38.08 18.43 8.60
N ARG A 15 37.32 19.44 9.02
CA ARG A 15 37.73 20.37 10.07
C ARG A 15 38.02 19.55 11.32
N GLU A 16 39.29 19.48 11.72
CA GLU A 16 39.71 18.73 12.90
C GLU A 16 38.92 19.25 14.10
N LEU A 17 38.00 18.41 14.60
CA LEU A 17 37.12 18.75 15.70
C LEU A 17 37.97 18.98 16.95
N THR A 18 37.80 20.13 17.60
CA THR A 18 38.46 20.44 18.87
C THR A 18 38.10 19.37 19.91
N ARG A 19 39.03 18.96 20.79
CA ARG A 19 38.80 17.89 21.80
C ARG A 19 37.45 17.99 22.53
N LYS A 20 36.99 19.20 22.85
CA LYS A 20 35.67 19.44 23.49
C LYS A 20 34.49 19.05 22.59
N GLN A 21 34.56 19.34 21.29
CA GLN A 21 33.51 19.02 20.32
C GLN A 21 33.44 17.50 20.04
N GLN A 22 34.58 16.80 20.10
CA GLN A 22 34.62 15.34 19.97
C GLN A 22 33.88 14.64 21.12
N HIS A 23 34.07 15.08 22.36
CA HIS A 23 33.36 14.53 23.52
C HIS A 23 31.85 14.78 23.49
N ILE A 24 31.42 15.96 23.02
CA ILE A 24 29.99 16.28 22.87
C ILE A 24 29.37 15.36 21.79
N ASN A 25 30.01 15.26 20.63
CA ASN A 25 29.56 14.39 19.55
C ASN A 25 29.52 12.90 19.94
N ALA A 26 30.44 12.44 20.80
CA ALA A 26 30.42 11.05 21.30
C ALA A 26 29.14 10.75 22.12
N ARG A 27 28.76 11.67 23.03
CA ARG A 27 27.52 11.53 23.83
C ARG A 27 26.27 11.59 22.98
N ASP A 28 26.24 12.45 21.96
CA ASP A 28 25.11 12.55 21.05
C ASP A 28 24.98 11.32 20.16
N ARG A 29 26.09 10.72 19.73
CA ARG A 29 26.08 9.44 18.99
C ARG A 29 25.47 8.31 19.80
N GLU A 30 25.76 8.22 21.10
CA GLU A 30 25.16 7.20 21.97
C GLU A 30 23.65 7.37 22.11
N ARG A 31 23.18 8.61 22.31
CA ARG A 31 21.76 8.92 22.37
C ARG A 31 21.07 8.61 21.05
N ASN A 32 21.66 9.05 19.95
CA ASN A 32 21.10 8.86 18.62
C ASN A 32 21.05 7.37 18.25
N ARG A 33 22.06 6.57 18.63
CA ARG A 33 22.02 5.10 18.48
C ARG A 33 20.84 4.47 19.21
N ARG A 34 20.57 4.88 20.46
CA ARG A 34 19.41 4.37 21.23
C ARG A 34 18.09 4.77 20.59
N VAL A 35 17.97 6.01 20.12
CA VAL A 35 16.77 6.51 19.44
C VAL A 35 16.55 5.75 18.13
N VAL A 36 17.57 5.60 17.29
CA VAL A 36 17.50 4.85 16.03
C VAL A 36 17.13 3.39 16.29
N LEU A 37 17.72 2.76 17.31
CA LEU A 37 17.39 1.40 17.69
C LEU A 37 15.91 1.29 18.09
N ALA A 38 15.43 2.16 18.98
CA ALA A 38 14.04 2.17 19.41
C ALA A 38 13.07 2.40 18.25
N VAL A 39 13.37 3.36 17.36
CA VAL A 39 12.58 3.64 16.17
C VAL A 39 12.56 2.43 15.23
N SER A 40 13.71 1.77 15.01
CA SER A 40 13.80 0.59 14.15
C SER A 40 13.00 -0.59 14.68
N ILE A 41 13.01 -0.82 16.00
CA ILE A 41 12.23 -1.87 16.66
C ILE A 41 10.74 -1.57 16.50
N THR A 42 10.31 -0.34 16.76
CA THR A 42 8.92 0.07 16.62
C THR A 42 8.43 -0.08 15.18
N LEU A 43 9.21 0.38 14.20
CA LEU A 43 8.89 0.19 12.77
C LEU A 43 8.84 -1.30 12.39
N GLY A 44 9.78 -2.10 12.89
CA GLY A 44 9.80 -3.55 12.67
C GLY A 44 8.56 -4.24 13.23
N LEU A 45 8.12 -3.88 14.44
CA LEU A 45 6.90 -4.41 15.05
C LEU A 45 5.64 -4.03 14.27
N VAL A 46 5.52 -2.75 13.88
CA VAL A 46 4.39 -2.30 13.05
C VAL A 46 4.37 -3.06 11.72
N GLY A 47 5.52 -3.20 11.06
CA GLY A 47 5.65 -3.98 9.83
C GLY A 47 5.27 -5.45 10.01
N ALA A 48 5.69 -6.07 11.12
CA ALA A 48 5.34 -7.46 11.44
C ALA A 48 3.83 -7.64 11.65
N VAL A 49 3.18 -6.73 12.38
CA VAL A 49 1.72 -6.78 12.58
C VAL A 49 0.97 -6.62 11.26
N LEU A 50 1.41 -5.69 10.40
CA LEU A 50 0.82 -5.51 9.07
C LEU A 50 1.01 -6.75 8.19
N LEU A 51 2.21 -7.35 8.18
CA LEU A 51 2.46 -8.60 7.47
C LEU A 51 1.56 -9.73 7.96
N ILE A 52 1.42 -9.91 9.27
CA ILE A 52 0.52 -10.91 9.87
C ILE A 52 -0.93 -10.61 9.48
N GLY A 53 -1.35 -9.35 9.51
CA GLY A 53 -2.69 -8.94 9.09
C GLY A 53 -2.97 -9.23 7.62
N ILE A 54 -2.02 -8.95 6.73
CA ILE A 54 -2.14 -9.24 5.30
C ILE A 54 -2.17 -10.75 5.07
N LEU A 55 -1.27 -11.52 5.69
CA LEU A 55 -1.31 -12.98 5.59
C LEU A 55 -2.62 -13.53 6.15
N SER A 56 -3.15 -12.98 7.24
CA SER A 56 -4.45 -13.36 7.79
C SER A 56 -5.59 -13.08 6.81
N GLU A 57 -5.62 -11.88 6.23
CA GLU A 57 -6.63 -11.47 5.26
C GLU A 57 -6.57 -12.31 3.97
N PHE A 58 -5.38 -12.63 3.46
CA PHE A 58 -5.19 -13.35 2.21
C PHE A 58 -5.15 -14.87 2.35
N VAL A 59 -4.86 -15.42 3.53
CA VAL A 59 -4.76 -16.87 3.75
C VAL A 59 -5.93 -17.38 4.59
N PHE A 60 -6.36 -16.66 5.63
CA PHE A 60 -7.43 -17.12 6.52
C PHE A 60 -8.82 -16.72 6.05
N LYS A 61 -9.05 -15.47 5.62
CA LYS A 61 -10.39 -15.07 5.13
C LYS A 61 -10.88 -15.74 3.84
N PRO A 62 -10.03 -16.18 2.88
CA PRO A 62 -10.54 -17.01 1.80
C PRO A 62 -10.82 -18.46 2.23
N ASN A 63 -10.29 -18.93 3.36
CA ASN A 63 -10.50 -20.30 3.83
C ASN A 63 -11.62 -20.47 4.87
N SER A 64 -12.23 -19.39 5.34
CA SER A 64 -13.51 -19.46 6.05
C SER A 64 -14.61 -19.87 5.07
N SER A 65 -14.77 -21.19 4.89
CA SER A 65 -15.87 -21.80 4.15
C SER A 65 -17.19 -21.32 4.75
N ILE A 66 -17.98 -20.56 3.99
CA ILE A 66 -19.27 -20.01 4.43
C ILE A 66 -20.36 -21.09 4.38
N ALA A 67 -20.20 -22.09 3.52
CA ALA A 67 -21.06 -23.27 3.46
C ALA A 67 -20.34 -24.45 2.79
N THR A 68 -20.57 -25.65 3.30
CA THR A 68 -20.23 -26.91 2.60
C THR A 68 -21.50 -27.42 1.94
N VAL A 69 -21.54 -27.49 0.62
CA VAL A 69 -22.68 -28.03 -0.13
C VAL A 69 -22.20 -29.30 -0.82
N GLY A 70 -22.76 -30.46 -0.45
CA GLY A 70 -22.42 -31.74 -1.07
C GLY A 70 -20.96 -32.21 -0.89
N GLY A 71 -20.23 -31.71 0.11
CA GLY A 71 -18.83 -32.08 0.39
C GLY A 71 -17.78 -31.15 -0.20
N GLU A 72 -18.17 -30.15 -1.01
CA GLU A 72 -17.27 -29.14 -1.55
C GLU A 72 -17.34 -27.85 -0.72
N LYS A 73 -16.17 -27.35 -0.28
CA LYS A 73 -16.05 -26.12 0.51
C LYS A 73 -16.03 -24.92 -0.43
N ILE A 74 -17.12 -24.16 -0.46
CA ILE A 74 -17.16 -22.91 -1.22
C ILE A 74 -16.51 -21.81 -0.37
N SER A 75 -15.44 -21.22 -0.90
CA SER A 75 -14.74 -20.10 -0.28
C SER A 75 -15.53 -18.79 -0.44
N THR A 76 -15.40 -17.88 0.53
CA THR A 76 -15.98 -16.53 0.47
C THR A 76 -15.60 -15.79 -0.82
N ARG A 77 -14.39 -16.03 -1.33
CA ARG A 77 -13.88 -15.43 -2.55
C ARG A 77 -14.66 -15.88 -3.79
N ALA A 78 -14.89 -17.19 -3.93
CA ALA A 78 -15.64 -17.74 -5.05
C ALA A 78 -17.09 -17.21 -5.08
N PHE A 79 -17.71 -17.05 -3.90
CA PHE A 79 -19.04 -16.46 -3.79
C PHE A 79 -19.04 -14.97 -4.20
N GLN A 80 -18.08 -14.18 -3.71
CA GLN A 80 -17.97 -12.76 -4.07
C GLN A 80 -17.68 -12.54 -5.56
N GLU A 81 -16.84 -13.37 -6.18
CA GLU A 81 -16.57 -13.31 -7.63
C GLU A 81 -17.83 -13.61 -8.44
N ARG A 82 -18.61 -14.62 -8.04
CA ARG A 82 -19.89 -14.92 -8.68
C ARG A 82 -20.91 -13.79 -8.55
N VAL A 83 -21.06 -13.21 -7.35
CA VAL A 83 -22.00 -12.09 -7.12
C VAL A 83 -21.61 -10.86 -7.93
N LYS A 84 -20.31 -10.53 -8.01
CA LYS A 84 -19.83 -9.41 -8.84
C LYS A 84 -20.08 -9.65 -10.32
N TYR A 85 -19.89 -10.88 -10.79
CA TYR A 85 -20.21 -11.25 -12.16
C TYR A 85 -21.71 -11.11 -12.47
N GLU A 86 -22.56 -11.61 -11.58
CA GLU A 86 -24.03 -11.48 -11.71
C GLU A 86 -24.47 -10.01 -11.71
N GLN A 87 -23.90 -9.16 -10.86
CA GLN A 87 -24.16 -7.72 -10.88
C GLN A 87 -23.74 -7.07 -12.20
N SER A 88 -22.56 -7.37 -12.72
CA SER A 88 -22.10 -6.82 -14.00
C SER A 88 -22.99 -7.25 -15.17
N GLN A 89 -23.48 -8.48 -15.16
CA GLN A 89 -24.43 -8.97 -16.16
C GLN A 89 -25.78 -8.23 -16.11
N LEU A 90 -26.29 -7.95 -14.90
CA LEU A 90 -27.52 -7.16 -14.71
C LEU A 90 -27.34 -5.71 -15.17
N GLU A 91 -26.20 -5.10 -14.87
CA GLU A 91 -25.90 -3.73 -15.30
C GLU A 91 -25.80 -3.62 -16.82
N ASN A 92 -25.12 -4.57 -17.47
CA ASN A 92 -25.05 -4.63 -18.93
C ASN A 92 -26.42 -4.77 -19.58
N GLN A 93 -27.32 -5.59 -19.01
CA GLN A 93 -28.70 -5.70 -19.49
C GLN A 93 -29.45 -4.37 -19.33
N TYR A 94 -29.32 -3.70 -18.18
CA TYR A 94 -29.95 -2.41 -17.93
C TYR A 94 -29.47 -1.33 -18.90
N ILE A 95 -28.17 -1.32 -19.22
CA ILE A 95 -27.59 -0.40 -20.22
C ILE A 95 -28.16 -0.69 -21.61
N GLN A 96 -28.28 -1.96 -22.01
CA GLN A 96 -28.87 -2.33 -23.30
C GLN A 96 -30.34 -1.90 -23.40
N LEU A 97 -31.13 -2.10 -22.35
CA LEU A 97 -32.53 -1.64 -22.31
C LEU A 97 -32.62 -0.12 -22.41
N ASN A 98 -31.81 0.63 -21.65
CA ASN A 98 -31.79 2.10 -21.73
C ASN A 98 -31.39 2.61 -23.12
N GLN A 99 -30.43 1.96 -23.78
CA GLN A 99 -30.04 2.31 -25.15
C GLN A 99 -31.18 2.05 -26.14
N LEU A 100 -31.94 0.97 -25.94
CA LEU A 100 -33.12 0.66 -26.74
C LEU A 100 -34.21 1.73 -26.53
N GLU A 101 -34.52 2.08 -25.28
CA GLU A 101 -35.48 3.14 -24.95
C GLU A 101 -35.07 4.50 -25.51
N GLN A 102 -33.78 4.85 -25.53
CA GLN A 102 -33.31 6.10 -26.16
C GLN A 102 -33.47 6.10 -27.68
N GLN A 103 -33.31 4.94 -28.34
CA GLN A 103 -33.52 4.81 -29.78
C GLN A 103 -34.99 4.88 -30.19
N PHE A 104 -35.90 4.32 -29.36
CA PHE A 104 -37.33 4.29 -29.67
C PHE A 104 -38.13 5.44 -29.03
N GLY A 105 -37.70 5.98 -27.90
CA GLY A 105 -38.33 7.12 -27.21
C GLY A 105 -38.16 8.46 -27.95
N GLY A 106 -37.21 8.54 -28.89
CA GLY A 106 -37.06 9.68 -29.81
C GLY A 106 -37.98 9.61 -31.05
N GLN A 107 -38.68 8.49 -31.28
CA GLN A 107 -39.67 8.32 -32.35
C GLN A 107 -41.08 8.30 -31.75
N GLY A 108 -41.52 9.44 -31.22
CA GLY A 108 -42.94 9.68 -30.95
C GLY A 108 -43.71 9.82 -32.26
N PHE A 109 -44.85 9.14 -32.39
CA PHE A 109 -45.89 9.45 -33.37
C PHE A 109 -46.53 10.82 -33.07
#